data_AF-A0A6A7L820-F1
#
_entry.id   AF-A0A6A7L820-F1
#
_cell.length_a   1.000
_cell.length_b   1.000
_cell.length_c   1.000
_cell.angle_alpha   90.00
_cell.angle_beta   90.00
_cell.angle_gamma   90.00
#
_symmetry.space_group_name_H-M   'P 1'
#
loop_
_entity.id
_entity.type
_entity.pdbx_description
1 polymer ?
#
loop_
_entity_poly.entity_id
_entity_poly.type
_entity_poly.pdbx_seq_one_letter_code
_entity_poly.pdbx_strand_id
1 'polypeptide(L)'
;MLAETRWPHTMTDHPAPRFPPWLAFSIATIVLWGAWGVQSKLIVDRISPWMNQALFPLGLLPALLLLTISRNMRRGSNLLRGSGYAFLTGILGGVGNIAFYLALARGGKAAIVVPMTCLFPLVTVILAAVVLNETMSRLQTLGLVLAFLSIYLLGV
;
A
#
# COMPACT_ATOMS: atom_id res chain seq x y z
N MET A 1 45.84 -43.84 0.80
CA MET A 1 44.84 -44.66 1.52
C MET A 1 44.20 -43.76 2.57
N LEU A 2 42.94 -43.36 2.32
CA LEU A 2 41.91 -42.85 3.27
C LEU A 2 42.16 -41.46 3.91
N ALA A 3 41.23 -40.52 3.97
CA ALA A 3 39.85 -40.44 3.49
C ALA A 3 39.45 -38.96 3.41
N GLU A 4 38.66 -38.63 2.39
CA GLU A 4 37.92 -37.38 2.28
C GLU A 4 37.04 -37.16 3.52
N THR A 5 37.23 -36.07 4.25
CA THR A 5 36.19 -35.54 5.15
C THR A 5 35.40 -34.46 4.40
N ARG A 6 34.63 -34.92 3.40
CA ARG A 6 33.50 -34.16 2.87
C ARG A 6 32.49 -34.00 3.98
N TRP A 7 32.39 -32.80 4.53
CA TRP A 7 31.22 -32.39 5.29
C TRP A 7 29.98 -32.52 4.37
N PRO A 8 28.95 -33.29 4.75
CA PRO A 8 27.70 -33.28 3.99
C PRO A 8 27.05 -31.91 4.17
N HIS A 9 27.10 -31.10 3.11
CA HIS A 9 26.18 -29.99 2.95
C HIS A 9 24.77 -30.59 2.77
N THR A 10 24.09 -30.91 3.86
CA THR A 10 22.64 -31.02 3.84
C THR A 10 22.11 -29.61 3.66
N MET A 11 22.10 -29.15 2.40
CA MET A 11 21.13 -28.18 1.94
C MET A 11 19.77 -28.82 2.18
N THR A 12 19.17 -28.57 3.33
CA THR A 12 17.73 -28.63 3.45
C THR A 12 17.20 -27.52 2.55
N ASP A 13 17.03 -27.85 1.26
CA ASP A 13 16.18 -27.09 0.35
C ASP A 13 14.77 -27.15 0.94
N HIS A 14 14.49 -26.26 1.89
CA HIS A 14 13.12 -25.86 2.12
C HIS A 14 12.71 -25.18 0.82
N PRO A 15 11.81 -25.77 0.00
CA PRO A 15 11.34 -25.11 -1.18
C PRO A 15 10.78 -23.77 -0.71
N ALA A 16 11.43 -22.68 -1.11
CA ALA A 16 10.92 -21.35 -0.84
C ALA A 16 9.45 -21.35 -1.27
N PRO A 17 8.52 -20.90 -0.41
CA PRO A 17 7.10 -20.96 -0.74
C PRO A 17 6.90 -20.33 -2.11
N ARG A 18 6.32 -21.09 -3.05
CA ARG A 18 6.15 -20.69 -4.47
C ARG A 18 5.44 -19.34 -4.61
N PHE A 19 4.70 -18.93 -3.59
CA PHE A 19 4.18 -17.58 -3.40
C PHE A 19 4.67 -17.00 -2.07
N PRO A 20 5.49 -15.94 -2.09
CA PRO A 20 5.91 -15.31 -0.85
C PRO A 20 4.71 -14.59 -0.21
N PRO A 21 4.52 -14.65 1.12
CA PRO A 21 3.34 -14.09 1.80
C PRO A 21 3.08 -12.61 1.50
N TRP A 22 4.13 -11.80 1.30
CA TRP A 22 3.98 -10.38 0.96
C TRP A 22 3.26 -10.15 -0.37
N LEU A 23 3.42 -11.06 -1.33
CA LEU A 23 2.76 -10.98 -2.63
C LEU A 23 1.27 -11.28 -2.51
N ALA A 24 0.90 -12.26 -1.68
CA ALA A 24 -0.50 -12.56 -1.40
C ALA A 24 -1.23 -11.37 -0.76
N PHE A 25 -0.60 -10.71 0.23
CA PHE A 25 -1.16 -9.49 0.83
C PHE A 25 -1.27 -8.33 -0.17
N SER A 26 -0.32 -8.23 -1.10
CA SER A 26 -0.36 -7.21 -2.16
C SER A 26 -1.54 -7.44 -3.12
N ILE A 27 -1.77 -8.69 -3.54
CA ILE A 27 -2.90 -9.06 -4.41
C ILE A 27 -4.23 -8.80 -3.69
N ALA A 28 -4.35 -9.20 -2.42
CA ALA A 28 -5.54 -8.92 -1.62
C ALA A 28 -5.81 -7.41 -1.52
N THR A 29 -4.76 -6.61 -1.36
CA THR A 29 -4.85 -5.15 -1.32
C THR A 29 -5.38 -4.60 -2.65
N ILE A 30 -4.88 -5.09 -3.79
CA ILE A 30 -5.34 -4.66 -5.13
C ILE A 30 -6.85 -4.92 -5.28
N VAL A 31 -7.33 -6.09 -4.88
CA VAL A 31 -8.76 -6.45 -4.97
C VAL A 31 -9.60 -5.55 -4.07
N LEU A 32 -9.20 -5.38 -2.81
CA LEU A 32 -9.94 -4.56 -1.84
C LEU A 32 -9.96 -3.08 -2.25
N TRP A 33 -8.83 -2.54 -2.70
CA TRP A 33 -8.75 -1.15 -3.17
C TRP A 33 -9.49 -0.93 -4.49
N GLY A 34 -9.48 -1.92 -5.39
CA GLY A 34 -10.28 -1.88 -6.62
C GLY A 34 -11.79 -1.81 -6.32
N ALA A 35 -12.28 -2.66 -5.42
CA ALA A 35 -13.66 -2.63 -4.96
C ALA A 35 -14.00 -1.30 -4.26
N TRP A 36 -13.09 -0.80 -3.42
CA TRP A 36 -13.22 0.50 -2.77
C TRP A 36 -13.30 1.67 -3.77
N GLY A 37 -12.55 1.63 -4.88
CA GLY A 37 -12.61 2.67 -5.92
C GLY A 37 -13.99 2.77 -6.59
N VAL A 38 -14.63 1.63 -6.86
CA VAL A 38 -16.01 1.58 -7.40
C VAL A 38 -17.00 2.11 -6.37
N GLN A 39 -16.92 1.62 -5.13
CA GLN A 39 -17.75 2.09 -4.02
C GLN A 39 -17.61 3.60 -3.79
N SER A 40 -16.40 4.13 -3.93
CA SER A 40 -16.10 5.55 -3.74
C SER A 40 -16.79 6.45 -4.75
N LYS A 41 -17.11 5.95 -5.95
CA LYS A 41 -17.97 6.68 -6.88
C LYS A 41 -19.43 6.71 -6.40
N LEU A 42 -19.92 5.58 -5.90
CA LEU A 42 -21.32 5.44 -5.44
C LEU A 42 -21.65 6.34 -4.26
N ILE A 43 -20.66 6.65 -3.42
CA ILE A 43 -20.85 7.45 -2.20
C ILE A 43 -20.77 8.97 -2.47
N VAL A 44 -20.02 9.40 -3.47
CA VAL A 44 -19.77 10.83 -3.78
C VAL A 44 -21.05 11.57 -4.19
N ASP A 45 -21.98 10.89 -4.86
CA ASP A 45 -23.28 11.47 -5.24
C ASP A 45 -24.30 11.45 -4.07
N ARG A 46 -23.96 10.80 -2.95
CA ARG A 46 -24.88 10.55 -1.83
C ARG A 46 -24.53 11.35 -0.58
N ILE A 47 -23.25 11.53 -0.31
CA ILE A 47 -22.76 12.24 0.87
C ILE A 47 -21.57 13.13 0.52
N SER A 48 -21.38 14.19 1.31
CA SER A 48 -20.25 15.10 1.12
C SER A 48 -18.92 14.38 1.39
N PRO A 49 -17.82 14.74 0.69
CA PRO A 49 -16.48 14.20 0.95
C PRO A 49 -16.04 14.33 2.42
N TRP A 50 -16.44 15.43 3.07
CA TRP A 50 -16.17 15.69 4.48
C TRP A 50 -16.91 14.72 5.41
N MET A 51 -18.20 14.47 5.13
CA MET A 51 -18.97 13.49 5.90
C MET A 51 -18.46 12.07 5.68
N ASN A 52 -18.10 11.72 4.44
CA ASN A 52 -17.48 10.43 4.14
C ASN A 52 -16.19 10.23 4.94
N GLN A 53 -15.31 11.23 4.95
CA GLN A 53 -14.08 11.15 5.74
C GLN A 53 -14.36 11.09 7.25
N ALA A 54 -15.36 11.81 7.75
CA ALA A 54 -15.72 11.75 9.17
C ALA A 54 -16.24 10.37 9.59
N LEU A 55 -16.97 9.68 8.70
CA LEU A 55 -17.48 8.33 8.94
C LEU A 55 -16.43 7.23 8.71
N PHE A 56 -15.42 7.48 7.88
CA PHE A 56 -14.39 6.49 7.52
C PHE A 56 -13.67 5.88 8.76
N PRO A 57 -13.19 6.66 9.74
CA PRO A 57 -12.63 6.11 10.97
C PRO A 57 -13.60 5.25 11.77
N LEU A 58 -14.90 5.56 11.75
CA LEU A 58 -15.91 4.75 12.43
C LEU A 58 -16.04 3.37 11.79
N GLY A 59 -15.94 3.29 10.46
CA GLY A 59 -15.89 2.03 9.72
C GLY A 59 -14.67 1.17 10.04
N LEU A 60 -13.59 1.77 10.55
CA LEU A 60 -12.39 1.06 10.99
C LEU A 60 -12.49 0.54 12.43
N LEU A 61 -13.50 0.94 13.22
CA LEU A 61 -13.63 0.50 14.62
C LEU A 61 -13.69 -1.02 14.79
N PRO A 62 -14.45 -1.79 13.99
CA PRO A 62 -14.44 -3.25 14.10
C PRO A 62 -13.05 -3.84 13.85
N ALA A 63 -12.34 -3.34 12.84
CA ALA A 63 -10.97 -3.76 12.56
C ALA A 63 -10.02 -3.39 13.71
N LEU A 64 -10.14 -2.18 14.26
CA LEU A 64 -9.35 -1.73 15.39
C LEU A 64 -9.56 -2.63 16.61
N LEU A 65 -10.82 -2.97 16.93
CA LEU A 65 -11.15 -3.88 18.03
C LEU A 65 -10.48 -5.25 17.84
N LEU A 66 -10.63 -5.85 16.66
CA LEU A 66 -9.99 -7.13 16.33
C LEU A 66 -8.46 -7.05 16.46
N LEU A 67 -7.85 -5.94 16.02
CA LEU A 67 -6.40 -5.73 16.10
C LEU A 67 -5.91 -5.52 17.54
N THR A 68 -6.69 -4.84 18.40
CA THR A 68 -6.31 -4.61 19.81
C THR A 68 -6.28 -5.91 20.64
N ILE A 69 -7.03 -6.93 20.23
CA ILE A 69 -7.05 -8.26 20.86
C ILE A 69 -5.86 -9.11 20.38
N SER A 70 -5.24 -8.75 19.26
CA SER A 70 -4.11 -9.50 18.70
C SER A 70 -2.88 -9.44 19.59
N ARG A 71 -2.31 -10.62 19.92
CA ARG A 71 -1.05 -10.74 20.68
C ARG A 71 0.16 -10.08 19.99
N ASN A 72 0.07 -9.82 18.69
CA ASN A 72 1.13 -9.17 17.92
C ASN A 72 1.10 -7.63 18.02
N MET A 73 0.09 -7.02 18.65
CA MET A 73 -0.08 -5.57 18.69
C MET A 73 1.09 -4.82 19.37
N ARG A 74 1.75 -5.44 20.35
CA ARG A 74 2.87 -4.84 21.11
C ARG A 74 4.24 -5.27 20.61
N ARG A 75 4.32 -5.87 19.42
CA ARG A 75 5.56 -6.43 18.87
C ARG A 75 6.29 -5.32 18.10
N GLY A 76 7.47 -4.90 18.60
CA GLY A 76 8.29 -3.87 17.97
C GLY A 76 9.44 -3.42 18.87
N SER A 77 10.53 -2.94 18.28
CA SER A 77 11.73 -2.50 19.01
C SER A 77 11.60 -1.11 19.63
N ASN A 78 10.76 -0.23 19.05
CA ASN A 78 10.52 1.13 19.55
C ASN A 78 9.08 1.56 19.31
N LEU A 79 8.21 1.30 20.30
CA LEU A 79 6.78 1.59 20.20
C LEU A 79 6.51 3.09 20.06
N LEU A 80 7.26 3.95 20.76
CA LEU A 80 7.00 5.39 20.77
C LEU A 80 7.27 6.04 19.39
N ARG A 81 8.42 5.72 18.78
CA ARG A 81 8.72 6.18 17.42
C ARG A 81 7.77 5.54 16.40
N GLY A 82 7.48 4.25 16.55
CA GLY A 82 6.53 3.54 15.69
C GLY A 82 5.13 4.15 15.71
N SER A 83 4.63 4.53 16.89
CA SER A 83 3.36 5.23 17.05
C SER A 83 3.37 6.61 16.39
N GLY A 84 4.48 7.34 16.43
CA GLY A 84 4.64 8.61 15.71
C GLY A 84 4.49 8.44 14.20
N TYR A 85 5.15 7.44 13.61
CA TYR A 85 5.00 7.12 12.19
C TYR A 85 3.59 6.64 11.85
N ALA A 86 2.97 5.81 12.69
CA ALA A 86 1.58 5.36 12.50
C ALA A 86 0.57 6.51 12.59
N PHE A 87 0.82 7.50 13.45
CA PHE A 87 -0.01 8.70 13.52
C PHE A 87 0.13 9.54 12.25
N LEU A 88 1.37 9.72 11.77
CA LEU A 88 1.63 10.44 10.53
C LEU A 88 1.00 9.74 9.31
N THR A 89 1.04 8.41 9.25
CA THR A 89 0.36 7.66 8.18
C THR A 89 -1.15 7.87 8.22
N GLY A 90 -1.74 7.95 9.41
CA GLY A 90 -3.16 8.29 9.60
C GLY A 90 -3.51 9.68 9.08
N ILE A 91 -2.68 10.70 9.39
CA ILE A 91 -2.87 12.06 8.86
C ILE A 91 -2.77 12.07 7.34
N LEU A 92 -1.68 11.53 6.78
CA LEU A 92 -1.44 11.53 5.33
C LEU A 92 -2.53 10.76 4.58
N GLY A 93 -2.92 9.59 5.09
CA GLY A 93 -3.98 8.77 4.51
C GLY A 93 -5.36 9.42 4.61
N GLY A 94 -5.66 10.10 5.72
CA GLY A 94 -6.92 10.83 5.90
C GLY A 94 -7.02 12.06 4.99
N VAL A 95 -5.98 12.90 4.96
CA VAL A 95 -5.92 14.07 4.05
C VAL A 95 -5.95 13.62 2.59
N GLY A 96 -5.22 12.54 2.25
CA GLY A 96 -5.23 11.95 0.91
C GLY A 96 -6.62 11.46 0.49
N ASN A 97 -7.36 10.80 1.39
CA ASN A 97 -8.74 10.40 1.14
C ASN A 97 -9.64 11.61 0.87
N ILE A 98 -9.54 12.68 1.68
CA ILE A 98 -10.32 13.91 1.45
C ILE A 98 -10.03 14.45 0.04
N ALA A 99 -8.76 14.57 -0.34
CA ALA A 99 -8.37 15.05 -1.66
C ALA A 99 -8.92 14.15 -2.79
N PHE A 100 -8.86 12.83 -2.62
CA PHE A 100 -9.41 11.85 -3.56
C PHE A 100 -10.93 12.01 -3.73
N TYR A 101 -11.69 12.08 -2.64
CA TYR A 101 -13.14 12.25 -2.70
C TYR A 101 -13.55 13.63 -3.23
N LEU A 102 -12.77 14.68 -2.95
CA LEU A 102 -12.98 16.00 -3.56
C LEU A 102 -12.75 15.97 -5.07
N ALA A 103 -11.75 15.22 -5.56
CA ALA A 103 -11.52 15.08 -7.00
C ALA A 103 -12.70 14.39 -7.69
N LEU A 104 -13.25 13.33 -7.09
CA LEU A 104 -14.47 12.67 -7.59
C LEU A 104 -15.69 13.61 -7.53
N ALA A 105 -15.89 14.31 -6.41
CA ALA A 105 -17.02 15.21 -6.20
C ALA A 105 -17.02 16.42 -7.14
N ARG A 106 -15.85 16.82 -7.65
CA ARG A 106 -15.70 17.89 -8.65
C ARG A 106 -15.86 17.41 -10.09
N GLY A 107 -16.57 16.30 -10.30
CA GLY A 107 -16.87 15.75 -11.62
C GLY A 107 -15.79 14.79 -12.16
N GLY A 108 -14.79 14.44 -11.36
CA GLY A 108 -13.78 13.46 -11.73
C GLY A 108 -14.39 12.07 -11.92
N LYS A 109 -14.25 11.49 -13.11
CA LYS A 109 -14.67 10.11 -13.36
C LYS A 109 -13.76 9.16 -12.58
N ALA A 110 -14.32 8.20 -11.84
CA ALA A 110 -13.53 7.19 -11.13
C ALA A 110 -12.57 6.42 -12.05
N ALA A 111 -12.96 6.17 -13.30
CA ALA A 111 -12.12 5.54 -14.32
C ALA A 111 -10.85 6.34 -14.66
N ILE A 112 -10.80 7.64 -14.34
CA ILE A 112 -9.64 8.52 -14.56
C ILE A 112 -8.96 8.80 -13.21
N VAL A 113 -9.72 9.20 -12.19
CA VAL A 113 -9.19 9.60 -10.87
C VAL A 113 -8.49 8.41 -10.19
N VAL A 114 -9.07 7.21 -10.23
CA VAL A 114 -8.48 6.04 -9.57
C VAL A 114 -7.12 5.69 -10.19
N PRO A 115 -6.98 5.46 -11.52
CA PRO A 115 -5.66 5.24 -12.13
C PRO A 115 -4.69 6.39 -11.86
N MET A 116 -5.11 7.66 -11.97
CA MET A 116 -4.25 8.81 -11.69
C MET A 116 -3.70 8.80 -10.27
N THR A 117 -4.51 8.40 -9.28
CA THR A 117 -4.02 8.26 -7.90
C THR A 117 -3.05 7.10 -7.73
N CYS A 118 -3.16 6.02 -8.53
CA CYS A 118 -2.19 4.92 -8.56
C CYS A 118 -0.79 5.33 -9.02
N LEU A 119 -0.56 6.61 -9.38
CA LEU A 119 0.77 7.19 -9.60
C LEU A 119 1.51 7.53 -8.31
N PHE A 120 0.87 7.48 -7.14
CA PHE A 120 1.52 7.73 -5.86
C PHE A 120 2.81 6.90 -5.61
N PRO A 121 2.99 5.66 -6.13
CA PRO A 121 4.24 4.92 -5.98
C PRO A 121 5.46 5.65 -6.55
N LEU A 122 5.29 6.54 -7.54
CA LEU A 122 6.37 7.41 -8.02
C LEU A 122 6.86 8.35 -6.92
N VAL A 123 5.91 9.00 -6.24
CA VAL A 123 6.21 9.87 -5.11
C VAL A 123 6.87 9.06 -4.01
N THR A 124 6.37 7.86 -3.70
CA THR A 124 6.97 6.96 -2.73
C THR A 124 8.41 6.59 -3.09
N VAL A 125 8.68 6.23 -4.34
CA VAL A 125 10.02 5.87 -4.82
C VAL A 125 10.99 7.06 -4.71
N ILE A 126 10.56 8.25 -5.14
CA ILE A 126 11.38 9.46 -5.03
C ILE A 126 11.66 9.78 -3.58
N LEU A 127 10.66 9.72 -2.70
CA LEU A 127 10.84 9.93 -1.27
C LEU A 127 11.73 8.86 -0.65
N ALA A 128 11.61 7.59 -1.04
CA ALA A 128 12.49 6.52 -0.55
C ALA A 128 13.94 6.76 -0.98
N ALA A 129 14.16 7.16 -2.23
CA ALA A 129 15.49 7.49 -2.73
C ALA A 129 16.11 8.69 -1.98
N VAL A 130 15.32 9.73 -1.69
CA VAL A 130 15.80 10.96 -1.04
C VAL A 130 15.93 10.82 0.49
N VAL A 131 14.94 10.21 1.15
CA VAL A 131 14.85 10.15 2.61
C VAL A 131 15.55 8.91 3.17
N LEU A 132 15.41 7.76 2.50
CA LEU A 132 16.00 6.49 2.95
C LEU A 132 17.34 6.18 2.27
N ASN A 133 17.77 6.99 1.28
CA ASN A 133 18.97 6.76 0.46
C ASN A 133 18.94 5.40 -0.25
N GLU A 134 17.74 4.91 -0.63
CA GLU A 134 17.60 3.66 -1.36
C GLU A 134 18.04 3.83 -2.83
N THR A 135 18.94 2.97 -3.29
CA THR A 135 19.40 2.97 -4.68
C THR A 135 18.46 2.16 -5.56
N MET A 136 17.86 2.80 -6.56
CA MET A 136 17.01 2.13 -7.56
C MET A 136 17.84 1.46 -8.65
N SER A 137 17.48 0.22 -8.99
CA SER A 137 18.01 -0.44 -10.19
C SER A 137 17.48 0.21 -11.47
N ARG A 138 18.30 0.24 -12.53
CA ARG A 138 17.89 0.76 -13.85
C ARG A 138 16.60 0.12 -14.38
N LEU A 139 16.39 -1.17 -14.09
CA LEU A 139 15.17 -1.89 -14.47
C LEU A 139 13.94 -1.44 -13.66
N GLN A 140 14.11 -1.13 -12.37
CA GLN A 140 13.02 -0.59 -11.54
C GLN A 140 12.61 0.80 -12.02
N THR A 141 13.58 1.65 -12.36
CA THR A 141 13.31 2.96 -12.95
C THR A 141 12.58 2.84 -14.28
N LEU A 142 12.99 1.92 -15.16
CA LEU A 142 12.30 1.69 -16.43
C LEU A 142 10.86 1.19 -16.23
N GLY A 143 10.66 0.21 -15.34
CA GLY A 143 9.32 -0.29 -15.01
C GLY A 143 8.42 0.80 -14.43
N LEU A 144 8.99 1.68 -13.62
CA LEU A 144 8.30 2.82 -13.04
C LEU A 144 7.88 3.86 -14.11
N VAL A 145 8.76 4.17 -15.06
CA VAL A 145 8.44 5.04 -16.22
C VAL A 145 7.36 4.42 -17.10
N LEU A 146 7.44 3.11 -17.37
CA LEU A 146 6.43 2.39 -18.15
C LEU A 146 5.06 2.39 -17.45
N ALA A 147 5.03 2.12 -16.14
CA ALA A 147 3.81 2.16 -15.35
C ALA A 147 3.16 3.56 -15.38
N PHE A 148 3.99 4.62 -15.27
CA PHE A 148 3.52 6.00 -15.40
C PHE A 148 2.90 6.26 -16.76
N LEU A 149 3.57 5.86 -17.85
CA LEU A 149 3.07 6.04 -19.21
C LEU A 149 1.75 5.30 -19.43
N SER A 150 1.64 4.05 -18.96
CA SER A 150 0.39 3.28 -19.04
C SER A 150 -0.76 3.96 -18.30
N ILE A 151 -0.51 4.48 -17.10
CA ILE A 151 -1.53 5.16 -16.30
C ILE A 151 -1.91 6.51 -16.90
N TYR A 152 -0.94 7.27 -17.42
CA TYR A 152 -1.20 8.53 -18.13
C TYR A 152 -2.11 8.28 -19.34
N LEU A 153 -1.80 7.27 -20.16
CA LEU A 153 -2.63 6.89 -21.31
C LEU A 153 -4.05 6.46 -20.93
N LEU A 154 -4.25 5.83 -19.77
CA LEU A 154 -5.58 5.48 -19.27
C LEU A 154 -6.41 6.70 -18.83
N GLY A 155 -5.75 7.80 -18.48
CA GLY A 155 -6.42 9.01 -17.97
C GLY A 155 -6.64 10.12 -19.00
N VAL A 156 -6.22 9.93 -20.25
CA VAL A 156 -6.53 10.79 -21.41
C VAL A 156 -7.81 10.31 -22.06
#